data_AF-A0A1H7NE03-F1
#
_entry.id   AF-A0A1H7NE03-F1
#
_cell.length_a   1.000
_cell.length_b   1.000
_cell.length_c   1.000
_cell.angle_alpha   90.00
_cell.angle_beta   90.00
_cell.angle_gamma   90.00
#
_symmetry.space_group_name_H-M   'P 1'
#
loop_
_entity.id
_entity.type
_entity.pdbx_description
1 polymer ?
#
loop_
_entity_poly.entity_id
_entity_poly.type
_entity_poly.pdbx_seq_one_letter_code
_entity_poly.pdbx_strand_id
1 'polypeptide(L)'
;MRVYFKFSILFLFILSCKETTKPTQESLVNEVTETDIISIPKSWVDGRVNKAKEKLGTSEAGEIVWNAMEAHGGLDRWYANGPLSFRFNYQPLDGKTARDSYQTLDTWSNRAVHTSATDSTAHFGWTGEQAWVKAKDSTSFEYDTKFWALTPLYFYGQPFVLNGEGVNLELLPEVTYKEQKQDVVKVTFDAGTGDAPDDYYILYFSKESHKLVVIRYIVSYPEYFKDGGHAPEKFMEVMGENTVNGILFPTSYKTYWLTKDKKPGEYITQIDVSNVSFENDLPKDFFDVPKDAKTLN
;
A
#
# COMPACT_ATOMS: atom_id res chain seq x y z
N MET A 1 85.71 34.57 59.80
CA MET A 1 86.10 35.98 59.61
C MET A 1 85.13 36.62 58.62
N ARG A 2 84.31 37.57 59.08
CA ARG A 2 83.55 38.58 58.31
C ARG A 2 82.55 38.10 57.23
N VAL A 3 81.44 38.76 56.89
CA VAL A 3 80.59 39.84 57.41
C VAL A 3 79.36 39.79 56.46
N TYR A 4 78.18 40.11 56.99
CA TYR A 4 76.89 40.37 56.33
C TYR A 4 76.95 41.30 55.09
N PHE A 5 76.07 41.10 54.11
CA PHE A 5 75.01 42.08 53.77
C PHE A 5 73.94 41.52 52.80
N LYS A 6 72.71 41.97 53.02
CA LYS A 6 71.46 41.66 52.29
C LYS A 6 71.38 42.39 50.95
N PHE A 7 70.63 41.86 49.98
CA PHE A 7 69.56 42.61 49.31
C PHE A 7 68.52 41.68 48.66
N SER A 8 67.25 42.06 48.81
CA SER A 8 66.03 41.36 48.39
C SER A 8 65.88 41.19 46.88
N ILE A 9 65.29 40.06 46.47
CA ILE A 9 64.44 39.99 45.28
C ILE A 9 63.15 39.27 45.65
N LEU A 10 62.04 39.96 45.39
CA LEU A 10 60.65 39.57 45.57
C LEU A 10 60.28 38.49 44.54
N PHE A 11 59.76 37.34 44.97
CA PHE A 11 59.15 36.34 44.10
C PHE A 11 57.72 36.03 44.56
N LEU A 12 56.74 36.43 43.74
CA LEU A 12 55.34 36.10 43.88
C LEU A 12 55.13 34.60 43.62
N PHE A 13 54.55 33.88 44.58
CA PHE A 13 53.96 32.56 44.39
C PHE A 13 52.45 32.69 44.21
N ILE A 14 51.96 32.34 43.02
CA ILE A 14 50.54 32.14 42.73
C ILE A 14 50.20 30.67 42.94
N LEU A 15 49.45 30.40 44.02
CA LEU A 15 48.78 29.14 44.31
C LEU A 15 47.47 29.10 43.51
N SER A 16 47.37 28.19 42.53
CA SER A 16 46.09 27.89 41.87
C SER A 16 45.49 26.62 42.47
N CYS A 17 44.30 26.76 43.03
CA CYS A 17 43.51 25.70 43.66
C CYS A 17 43.11 24.60 42.66
N LYS A 18 43.12 23.35 43.14
CA LYS A 18 42.46 22.21 42.51
C LYS A 18 40.94 22.37 42.65
N GLU A 19 40.24 22.50 41.53
CA GLU A 19 38.79 22.26 41.46
C GLU A 19 38.51 20.86 40.94
N THR A 20 37.59 20.20 41.64
CA THR A 20 37.13 18.83 41.40
C THR A 20 36.08 18.87 40.30
N THR A 21 36.32 18.19 39.18
CA THR A 21 35.38 18.10 38.07
C THR A 21 34.19 17.19 38.43
N LYS A 22 32.99 17.77 38.34
CA LYS A 22 31.69 17.08 38.39
C LYS A 22 31.56 16.18 37.15
N PRO A 23 30.98 14.97 37.23
CA PRO A 23 30.79 14.15 36.05
C PRO A 23 29.67 14.75 35.19
N THR A 24 30.01 15.14 33.97
CA THR A 24 29.06 15.52 32.92
C THR A 24 28.27 14.27 32.54
N GLN A 25 26.95 14.32 32.64
CA GLN A 25 26.06 13.35 32.01
C GLN A 25 26.29 13.43 30.49
N GLU A 26 26.93 12.40 29.93
CA GLU A 26 26.81 12.12 28.50
C GLU A 26 25.34 11.80 28.22
N SER A 27 24.66 12.73 27.56
CA SER A 27 23.44 12.42 26.84
C SER A 27 23.81 11.37 25.79
N LEU A 28 23.34 10.15 25.97
CA LEU A 28 23.33 9.12 24.93
C LEU A 28 22.49 9.66 23.77
N VAL A 29 23.16 10.32 22.83
CA VAL A 29 22.65 10.47 21.48
C VAL A 29 22.72 9.06 20.92
N ASN A 30 21.57 8.40 20.85
CA ASN A 30 21.42 7.24 19.98
C ASN A 30 21.67 7.74 18.56
N GLU A 31 22.91 7.62 18.10
CA GLU A 31 23.27 7.73 16.70
C GLU A 31 22.61 6.52 16.02
N VAL A 32 21.35 6.70 15.61
CA VAL A 32 20.67 5.75 14.74
C VAL A 32 21.44 5.84 13.43
N THR A 33 22.33 4.88 13.17
CA THR A 33 22.90 4.68 11.85
C THR A 33 21.74 4.66 10.86
N GLU A 34 21.66 5.68 10.02
CA GLU A 34 20.61 5.78 9.03
C GLU A 34 20.77 4.57 8.10
N THR A 35 19.87 3.59 8.22
CA THR A 35 19.88 2.45 7.31
C THR A 35 19.36 2.93 5.96
N ASP A 36 20.05 2.57 4.87
CA ASP A 36 19.60 2.88 3.50
C ASP A 36 18.35 2.09 3.06
N ILE A 37 17.82 1.26 3.96
CA ILE A 37 16.63 0.43 3.77
C ILE A 37 15.37 1.20 4.18
N ILE A 38 14.30 1.02 3.40
CA ILE A 38 12.98 1.57 3.69
C ILE A 38 12.39 0.91 4.95
N SER A 39 11.97 1.72 5.92
CA SER A 39 11.31 1.25 7.13
C SER A 39 10.41 2.33 7.72
N ILE A 40 9.42 1.90 8.51
CA ILE A 40 8.50 2.79 9.23
C ILE A 40 8.55 2.45 10.72
N PRO A 41 8.55 3.43 11.63
CA PRO A 41 8.57 3.15 13.07
C PRO A 41 7.25 2.52 13.53
N LYS A 42 7.31 1.61 14.51
CA LYS A 42 6.13 0.96 15.10
C LYS A 42 5.08 1.97 15.60
N SER A 43 5.51 3.11 16.13
CA SER A 43 4.60 4.19 16.57
C SER A 43 3.75 4.76 15.44
N TRP A 44 4.27 4.82 14.21
CA TRP A 44 3.50 5.21 13.04
C TRP A 44 2.46 4.15 12.69
N VAL A 45 2.84 2.86 12.73
CA VAL A 45 1.92 1.73 12.52
C VAL A 45 0.79 1.80 13.55
N ASP A 46 1.11 1.93 14.83
CA ASP A 46 0.12 2.03 15.91
C ASP A 46 -0.82 3.21 15.69
N GLY A 47 -0.29 4.38 15.32
CA GLY A 47 -1.09 5.57 15.02
C GLY A 47 -2.06 5.34 13.85
N ARG A 48 -1.59 4.71 12.77
CA ARG A 48 -2.42 4.41 11.58
C ARG A 48 -3.49 3.38 11.88
N VAL A 49 -3.15 2.32 12.61
CA VAL A 49 -4.09 1.28 13.02
C VAL A 49 -5.17 1.86 13.93
N ASN A 50 -4.79 2.66 14.93
CA ASN A 50 -5.75 3.31 15.83
C ASN A 50 -6.68 4.26 15.09
N LYS A 51 -6.14 5.11 14.20
CA LYS A 51 -6.96 6.01 13.36
C LYS A 51 -7.94 5.23 12.49
N ALA A 52 -7.49 4.15 11.87
CA ALA A 52 -8.34 3.30 11.04
C ALA A 52 -9.46 2.66 11.86
N LYS A 53 -9.13 2.10 13.04
CA LYS A 53 -10.09 1.49 13.95
C LYS A 53 -11.14 2.49 14.44
N GLU A 54 -10.70 3.69 14.82
CA GLU A 54 -11.61 4.78 15.25
C GLU A 54 -12.54 5.17 14.11
N LYS A 55 -12.02 5.44 12.91
CA LYS A 55 -12.84 5.81 11.74
C LYS A 55 -13.85 4.71 11.41
N LEU A 56 -13.39 3.47 11.26
CA LEU A 56 -14.23 2.34 10.82
C LEU A 56 -15.25 1.95 11.90
N GLY A 57 -14.94 2.10 13.18
CA GLY A 57 -15.86 1.84 14.29
C GLY A 57 -17.02 2.84 14.42
N THR A 58 -17.13 3.84 13.55
CA THR A 58 -18.23 4.83 13.61
C THR A 58 -19.53 4.37 12.92
N SER A 59 -19.50 3.24 12.20
CA SER A 59 -20.65 2.73 11.44
C SER A 59 -20.62 1.21 11.31
N GLU A 60 -21.78 0.59 11.12
CA GLU A 60 -21.91 -0.86 10.91
C GLU A 60 -21.13 -1.32 9.65
N ALA A 61 -21.18 -0.55 8.56
CA ALA A 61 -20.40 -0.83 7.36
C ALA A 61 -18.90 -0.82 7.63
N GLY A 62 -18.42 0.13 8.44
CA GLY A 62 -17.02 0.21 8.82
C GLY A 62 -16.60 -0.93 9.76
N GLU A 63 -17.46 -1.33 10.71
CA GLU A 63 -17.22 -2.51 11.56
C GLU A 63 -17.08 -3.80 10.74
N ILE A 64 -17.91 -3.98 9.70
CA ILE A 64 -17.78 -5.11 8.77
C ILE A 64 -16.41 -5.09 8.07
N VAL A 65 -15.99 -3.93 7.55
CA VAL A 65 -14.67 -3.78 6.90
C VAL A 65 -13.53 -4.03 7.89
N TRP A 66 -13.64 -3.56 9.13
CA TRP A 66 -12.66 -3.82 10.18
C TRP A 66 -12.56 -5.31 10.51
N ASN A 67 -13.69 -5.99 10.70
CA ASN A 67 -13.71 -7.44 10.94
C ASN A 67 -13.13 -8.22 9.75
N ALA A 68 -13.36 -7.74 8.53
CA ALA A 68 -12.71 -8.30 7.36
C ALA A 68 -11.18 -8.10 7.42
N MET A 69 -10.67 -6.92 7.76
CA MET A 69 -9.21 -6.73 7.93
C MET A 69 -8.63 -7.70 8.95
N GLU A 70 -9.29 -7.88 10.09
CA GLU A 70 -8.86 -8.83 11.13
C GLU A 70 -8.87 -10.29 10.62
N ALA A 71 -9.92 -10.69 9.88
CA ALA A 71 -10.01 -12.02 9.28
C ALA A 71 -8.94 -12.29 8.20
N HIS A 72 -8.37 -11.24 7.59
CA HIS A 72 -7.27 -11.35 6.63
C HIS A 72 -5.87 -11.21 7.27
N GLY A 73 -5.78 -11.14 8.59
CA GLY A 73 -4.51 -11.11 9.32
C GLY A 73 -4.21 -9.81 10.07
N GLY A 74 -5.08 -8.81 9.95
CA GLY A 74 -5.05 -7.57 10.73
C GLY A 74 -4.18 -6.47 10.13
N LEU A 75 -4.63 -5.22 10.31
CA LEU A 75 -4.01 -4.04 9.72
C LEU A 75 -2.62 -3.72 10.33
N ASP A 76 -2.40 -4.08 11.60
CA ASP A 76 -1.08 -3.94 12.24
C ASP A 76 -0.02 -4.77 11.52
N ARG A 77 -0.34 -6.04 11.21
CA ARG A 77 0.58 -6.93 10.51
C ARG A 77 0.78 -6.51 9.06
N TRP A 78 -0.29 -6.04 8.39
CA TRP A 78 -0.21 -5.51 7.04
C TRP A 78 0.85 -4.40 6.92
N TYR A 79 0.80 -3.42 7.82
CA TYR A 79 1.80 -2.33 7.82
C TYR A 79 3.16 -2.75 8.39
N ALA A 80 3.20 -3.63 9.40
CA ALA A 80 4.46 -4.05 10.01
C ALA A 80 5.31 -4.94 9.10
N ASN A 81 4.70 -5.67 8.17
CA ASN A 81 5.41 -6.54 7.23
C ASN A 81 6.16 -5.76 6.13
N GLY A 82 5.85 -4.47 5.92
CA GLY A 82 6.54 -3.62 4.96
C GLY A 82 6.02 -3.73 3.52
N PRO A 83 6.85 -3.36 2.53
CA PRO A 83 6.51 -3.44 1.11
C PRO A 83 6.09 -4.84 0.67
N LEU A 84 5.06 -4.92 -0.19
CA LEU A 84 4.51 -6.17 -0.70
C LEU A 84 4.86 -6.35 -2.17
N SER A 85 5.44 -7.50 -2.53
CA SER A 85 5.70 -7.92 -3.90
C SER A 85 4.80 -9.09 -4.31
N PHE A 86 4.32 -9.08 -5.54
CA PHE A 86 3.58 -10.19 -6.15
C PHE A 86 3.56 -10.06 -7.68
N ARG A 87 3.36 -11.18 -8.37
CA ARG A 87 2.99 -11.18 -9.79
C ARG A 87 1.48 -11.12 -9.93
N PHE A 88 0.99 -10.22 -10.76
CA PHE A 88 -0.42 -10.08 -11.11
C PHE A 88 -0.60 -10.29 -12.60
N ASN A 89 -1.24 -11.41 -12.97
CA ASN A 89 -1.43 -11.83 -14.36
C ASN A 89 -2.91 -11.70 -14.76
N TYR A 90 -3.26 -10.55 -15.32
CA TYR A 90 -4.60 -10.19 -15.80
C TYR A 90 -4.79 -10.63 -17.26
N GLN A 91 -5.74 -11.53 -17.50
CA GLN A 91 -5.95 -12.22 -18.77
C GLN A 91 -7.40 -12.04 -19.25
N PRO A 92 -7.69 -11.03 -20.10
CA PRO A 92 -8.95 -10.94 -20.81
C PRO A 92 -9.19 -12.18 -21.67
N LEU A 93 -10.43 -12.66 -21.71
CA LEU A 93 -10.81 -13.84 -22.50
C LEU A 93 -11.33 -13.48 -23.90
N ASP A 94 -11.53 -12.19 -24.16
CA ASP A 94 -11.96 -11.65 -25.45
C ASP A 94 -10.80 -11.27 -26.38
N GLY A 95 -9.57 -11.65 -26.03
CA GLY A 95 -8.36 -11.36 -26.81
C GLY A 95 -7.84 -9.94 -26.67
N LYS A 96 -8.41 -9.11 -25.78
CA LYS A 96 -7.83 -7.81 -25.42
C LYS A 96 -6.48 -7.97 -24.71
N THR A 97 -5.74 -6.87 -24.62
CA THR A 97 -4.39 -6.81 -24.03
C THR A 97 -4.33 -7.43 -22.64
N ALA A 98 -3.55 -8.50 -22.51
CA ALA A 98 -3.15 -9.08 -21.24
C ALA A 98 -2.19 -8.14 -20.49
N ARG A 99 -2.26 -8.14 -19.17
CA ARG A 99 -1.38 -7.33 -18.32
C ARG A 99 -0.74 -8.25 -17.30
N ASP A 100 0.55 -8.47 -17.45
CA ASP A 100 1.30 -9.41 -16.62
C ASP A 100 2.59 -8.74 -16.15
N SER A 101 2.67 -8.50 -14.85
CA SER A 101 3.79 -7.80 -14.23
C SER A 101 3.99 -8.26 -12.79
N TYR A 102 5.23 -8.22 -12.35
CA TYR A 102 5.56 -8.20 -10.92
C TYR A 102 5.37 -6.78 -10.41
N GLN A 103 4.51 -6.61 -9.41
CA GLN A 103 4.30 -5.35 -8.72
C GLN A 103 4.91 -5.43 -7.33
N THR A 104 5.67 -4.40 -6.97
CA THR A 104 6.12 -4.13 -5.60
C THR A 104 5.43 -2.87 -5.12
N LEU A 105 4.81 -2.92 -3.94
CA LEU A 105 3.96 -1.89 -3.38
C LEU A 105 4.52 -1.40 -2.05
N ASP A 106 4.58 -0.08 -1.87
CA ASP A 106 4.69 0.54 -0.57
C ASP A 106 3.31 0.53 0.10
N THR A 107 3.14 -0.36 1.08
CA THR A 107 1.88 -0.54 1.80
C THR A 107 1.51 0.66 2.69
N TRP A 108 2.44 1.59 2.93
CA TRP A 108 2.23 2.76 3.79
C TRP A 108 1.73 3.99 3.03
N SER A 109 2.26 4.18 1.82
CA SER A 109 2.06 5.42 1.03
C SER A 109 1.50 5.17 -0.37
N ASN A 110 1.08 3.94 -0.69
CA ASN A 110 0.53 3.55 -1.98
C ASN A 110 1.44 3.92 -3.16
N ARG A 111 2.75 3.70 -3.02
CA ARG A 111 3.71 3.81 -4.14
C ARG A 111 3.89 2.44 -4.79
N ALA A 112 4.20 2.40 -6.07
CA ALA A 112 4.26 1.15 -6.82
C ALA A 112 5.39 1.15 -7.85
N VAL A 113 6.03 0.00 -8.00
CA VAL A 113 6.92 -0.31 -9.12
C VAL A 113 6.45 -1.60 -9.76
N HIS A 114 6.34 -1.60 -11.08
CA HIS A 114 6.05 -2.77 -11.88
C HIS A 114 7.25 -3.14 -12.73
N THR A 115 7.49 -4.44 -12.86
CA THR A 115 8.41 -5.04 -13.83
C THR A 115 7.63 -5.97 -14.73
N SER A 116 7.78 -5.84 -16.05
CA SER A 116 7.12 -6.73 -17.00
C SER A 116 7.51 -8.19 -16.75
N ALA A 117 6.54 -9.10 -16.84
CA ALA A 117 6.80 -10.54 -16.69
C ALA A 117 7.60 -11.12 -17.88
N THR A 118 7.68 -10.40 -19.00
CA THR A 118 8.33 -10.86 -20.25
C THR A 118 9.56 -10.03 -20.64
N ASP A 119 9.71 -8.81 -20.11
CA ASP A 119 10.91 -7.96 -20.31
C ASP A 119 11.36 -7.36 -18.97
N SER A 120 12.39 -7.95 -18.36
CA SER A 120 12.93 -7.50 -17.07
C SER A 120 13.55 -6.09 -17.10
N THR A 121 13.68 -5.46 -18.27
CA THR A 121 14.18 -4.08 -18.42
C THR A 121 13.05 -3.06 -18.58
N ALA A 122 11.82 -3.52 -18.74
CA ALA A 122 10.63 -2.69 -18.88
C ALA A 122 9.94 -2.54 -17.52
N HIS A 123 9.83 -1.29 -17.08
CA HIS A 123 9.25 -0.91 -15.80
C HIS A 123 8.31 0.27 -15.93
N PHE A 124 7.36 0.37 -15.02
CA PHE A 124 6.56 1.58 -14.80
C PHE A 124 6.19 1.66 -13.33
N GLY A 125 5.71 2.80 -12.87
CA GLY A 125 5.36 2.94 -11.47
C GLY A 125 4.64 4.22 -11.13
N TRP A 126 4.32 4.34 -9.85
CA TRP A 126 3.69 5.49 -9.23
C TRP A 126 4.48 5.85 -7.97
N THR A 127 4.94 7.09 -7.90
CA THR A 127 5.77 7.60 -6.79
C THR A 127 4.97 8.05 -5.57
N GLY A 128 3.64 8.04 -5.64
CA GLY A 128 2.78 8.74 -4.69
C GLY A 128 2.20 10.04 -5.28
N GLU A 129 2.88 10.61 -6.27
CA GLU A 129 2.51 11.91 -6.87
C GLU A 129 2.51 11.89 -8.40
N GLN A 130 3.41 11.13 -9.01
CA GLN A 130 3.59 11.06 -10.47
C GLN A 130 3.79 9.63 -10.95
N ALA A 131 3.20 9.32 -12.11
CA ALA A 131 3.42 8.08 -12.83
C ALA A 131 4.66 8.20 -13.72
N TRP A 132 5.31 7.07 -13.98
CA TRP A 132 6.49 7.02 -14.84
C TRP A 132 6.57 5.69 -15.58
N VAL A 133 7.28 5.69 -16.71
CA VAL A 133 7.57 4.49 -17.50
C VAL A 133 9.01 4.50 -18.00
N LYS A 134 9.66 3.35 -17.94
CA LYS A 134 10.98 3.08 -18.51
C LYS A 134 10.89 1.80 -19.33
N ALA A 135 10.85 1.95 -20.64
CA ALA A 135 10.72 0.85 -21.58
C ALA A 135 11.40 1.20 -22.90
N LYS A 136 11.67 0.19 -23.75
CA LYS A 136 12.29 0.40 -25.07
C LYS A 136 11.40 1.25 -25.98
N ASP A 137 10.11 0.96 -25.98
CA ASP A 137 9.09 1.65 -26.75
C ASP A 137 7.69 1.37 -26.17
N SER A 138 6.65 1.93 -26.80
CA SER A 138 5.25 1.80 -26.36
C SER A 138 4.69 0.39 -26.48
N THR A 139 5.30 -0.52 -27.23
CA THR A 139 4.84 -1.91 -27.37
C THR A 139 5.21 -2.76 -26.15
N SER A 140 6.10 -2.28 -25.28
CA SER A 140 6.44 -2.96 -24.02
C SER A 140 5.26 -3.01 -23.04
N PHE A 141 4.38 -2.00 -23.11
CA PHE A 141 3.16 -1.91 -22.31
C PHE A 141 2.02 -1.36 -23.18
N GLU A 142 1.24 -2.25 -23.79
CA GLU A 142 0.12 -1.88 -24.68
C GLU A 142 -1.16 -1.52 -23.90
N TYR A 143 -0.99 -0.86 -22.76
CA TYR A 143 -2.06 -0.41 -21.88
C TYR A 143 -1.61 0.85 -21.14
N ASP A 144 -2.58 1.57 -20.58
CA ASP A 144 -2.33 2.78 -19.80
C ASP A 144 -1.61 2.44 -18.49
N THR A 145 -0.31 2.73 -18.43
CA THR A 145 0.53 2.45 -17.26
C THR A 145 0.28 3.40 -16.10
N LYS A 146 -0.25 4.61 -16.35
CA LYS A 146 -0.64 5.55 -15.29
C LYS A 146 -1.88 4.99 -14.58
N PHE A 147 -2.92 4.66 -15.32
CA PHE A 147 -4.12 4.02 -14.77
C PHE A 147 -3.80 2.69 -14.08
N TRP A 148 -2.94 1.87 -14.70
CA TRP A 148 -2.66 0.52 -14.20
C TRP A 148 -1.74 0.49 -12.96
N ALA A 149 -0.95 1.53 -12.69
CA ALA A 149 0.07 1.53 -11.64
C ALA A 149 -0.44 1.16 -10.23
N LEU A 150 -1.67 1.53 -9.88
CA LEU A 150 -2.30 1.14 -8.61
C LEU A 150 -3.50 0.20 -8.78
N THR A 151 -3.94 -0.08 -10.00
CA THR A 151 -5.13 -0.91 -10.24
C THR A 151 -5.02 -2.29 -9.55
N PRO A 152 -3.91 -3.04 -9.64
CA PRO A 152 -3.82 -4.32 -8.92
C PRO A 152 -3.84 -4.20 -7.40
N LEU A 153 -3.32 -3.11 -6.81
CA LEU A 153 -3.41 -2.85 -5.36
C LEU A 153 -4.87 -2.79 -4.90
N TYR A 154 -5.74 -2.13 -5.67
CA TYR A 154 -7.15 -1.98 -5.29
C TYR A 154 -7.99 -3.25 -5.44
N PHE A 155 -7.46 -4.31 -6.05
CA PHE A 155 -8.04 -5.66 -5.98
C PHE A 155 -7.35 -6.53 -4.94
N TYR A 156 -6.02 -6.53 -4.92
CA TYR A 156 -5.22 -7.46 -4.13
C TYR A 156 -5.00 -7.02 -2.68
N GLY A 157 -4.97 -5.72 -2.42
CA GLY A 157 -4.84 -5.13 -1.10
C GLY A 157 -6.15 -5.03 -0.33
N GLN A 158 -7.29 -5.48 -0.87
CA GLN A 158 -8.54 -5.49 -0.11
C GLN A 158 -8.49 -6.54 1.01
N PRO A 159 -9.04 -6.25 2.21
CA PRO A 159 -9.78 -5.03 2.58
C PRO A 159 -8.89 -3.89 3.13
N PHE A 160 -7.58 -4.05 3.21
CA PHE A 160 -6.65 -3.11 3.87
C PHE A 160 -6.60 -1.70 3.26
N VAL A 161 -7.06 -1.53 2.01
CA VAL A 161 -7.11 -0.23 1.31
C VAL A 161 -8.37 0.60 1.58
N LEU A 162 -9.29 0.13 2.43
CA LEU A 162 -10.62 0.73 2.63
C LEU A 162 -10.71 1.71 3.81
N ASN A 163 -9.58 2.14 4.37
CA ASN A 163 -9.51 3.07 5.51
C ASN A 163 -9.00 4.48 5.14
N GLY A 164 -8.88 4.79 3.84
CA GLY A 164 -8.42 6.11 3.35
C GLY A 164 -9.37 7.24 3.71
N GLU A 165 -8.89 8.49 3.78
CA GLU A 165 -9.70 9.65 4.21
C GLU A 165 -10.92 9.87 3.32
N GLY A 166 -10.75 9.87 2.00
CA GLY A 166 -11.83 10.04 1.02
C GLY A 166 -12.63 8.77 0.70
N VAL A 167 -12.52 7.71 1.53
CA VAL A 167 -13.32 6.48 1.39
C VAL A 167 -14.61 6.60 2.17
N ASN A 168 -15.72 6.35 1.49
CA ASN A 168 -17.08 6.33 2.03
C ASN A 168 -17.63 4.90 2.01
N LEU A 169 -18.29 4.49 3.09
CA LEU A 169 -18.85 3.15 3.26
C LEU A 169 -20.36 3.22 3.50
N GLU A 170 -21.12 2.46 2.72
CA GLU A 170 -22.57 2.34 2.85
C GLU A 170 -22.94 0.86 3.04
N LEU A 171 -23.66 0.55 4.11
CA LEU A 171 -24.22 -0.79 4.32
C LEU A 171 -25.41 -0.99 3.38
N LEU A 172 -25.36 -2.05 2.58
CA LEU A 172 -26.45 -2.47 1.72
C LEU A 172 -27.17 -3.70 2.31
N PRO A 173 -28.40 -4.01 1.82
CA PRO A 173 -29.07 -5.24 2.21
C PRO A 173 -28.22 -6.47 1.93
N GLU A 174 -28.23 -7.41 2.89
CA GLU A 174 -27.57 -8.70 2.76
C GLU A 174 -27.97 -9.44 1.48
N VAL A 175 -27.05 -10.25 0.99
CA VAL A 175 -27.32 -11.17 -0.11
C VAL A 175 -26.98 -12.61 0.28
N THR A 176 -27.63 -13.56 -0.39
CA THR A 176 -27.20 -14.96 -0.36
C THR A 176 -26.38 -15.23 -1.61
N TYR A 177 -25.16 -15.69 -1.44
CA TYR A 177 -24.26 -16.08 -2.53
C TYR A 177 -23.62 -17.42 -2.20
N LYS A 178 -23.68 -18.36 -3.15
CA LYS A 178 -23.27 -19.77 -2.97
C LYS A 178 -23.77 -20.36 -1.64
N GLU A 179 -25.08 -20.21 -1.40
CA GLU A 179 -25.80 -20.70 -0.21
C GLU A 179 -25.40 -20.07 1.14
N GLN A 180 -24.46 -19.13 1.15
CA GLN A 180 -24.00 -18.43 2.35
C GLN A 180 -24.50 -16.98 2.38
N LYS A 181 -24.80 -16.49 3.58
CA LYS A 181 -25.15 -15.09 3.83
C LYS A 181 -23.93 -14.19 3.77
N GLN A 182 -24.07 -13.04 3.13
CA GLN A 182 -23.01 -12.05 2.96
C GLN A 182 -23.47 -10.70 3.50
N ASP A 183 -22.60 -10.07 4.28
CA ASP A 183 -22.65 -8.63 4.52
C ASP A 183 -22.21 -7.90 3.24
N VAL A 184 -22.94 -6.84 2.87
CA VAL A 184 -22.69 -6.12 1.63
C VAL A 184 -22.35 -4.67 1.92
N VAL A 185 -21.14 -4.26 1.58
CA VAL A 185 -20.67 -2.89 1.76
C VAL A 185 -20.41 -2.27 0.40
N LYS A 186 -21.05 -1.14 0.12
CA LYS A 186 -20.71 -0.30 -1.01
C LYS A 186 -19.62 0.68 -0.58
N VAL A 187 -18.62 0.82 -1.44
CA VAL A 187 -17.49 1.73 -1.28
C VAL A 187 -17.53 2.75 -2.40
N THR A 188 -17.50 4.03 -2.05
CA THR A 188 -17.37 5.15 -2.99
C THR A 188 -16.28 6.10 -2.53
N PHE A 189 -15.88 7.02 -3.40
CA PHE A 189 -14.78 7.93 -3.13
C PHE A 189 -15.21 9.40 -3.23
N ASP A 190 -14.62 10.24 -2.38
CA ASP A 190 -14.81 11.70 -2.47
C ASP A 190 -14.15 12.23 -3.74
N ALA A 191 -14.70 13.32 -4.29
CA ALA A 191 -14.09 14.02 -5.41
C ALA A 191 -12.60 14.37 -5.11
N GLY A 192 -11.71 14.06 -6.06
CA GLY A 192 -10.27 14.24 -5.89
C GLY A 192 -9.55 13.06 -5.22
N THR A 193 -10.27 11.99 -4.85
CA THR A 193 -9.65 10.75 -4.35
C THR A 193 -9.26 9.85 -5.51
N GLY A 194 -7.96 9.84 -5.82
CA GLY A 194 -7.41 9.06 -6.93
C GLY A 194 -7.82 9.59 -8.32
N ASP A 195 -7.41 8.86 -9.34
CA ASP A 195 -7.58 9.27 -10.75
C ASP A 195 -8.97 8.93 -11.33
N ALA A 196 -9.79 8.17 -10.60
CA ALA A 196 -11.14 7.76 -11.00
C ALA A 196 -12.10 7.80 -9.79
N PRO A 197 -12.39 8.99 -9.22
CA PRO A 197 -13.19 9.11 -8.00
C PRO A 197 -14.65 8.64 -8.15
N ASP A 198 -15.14 8.53 -9.39
CA ASP A 198 -16.47 8.01 -9.70
C ASP A 198 -16.53 6.47 -9.71
N ASP A 199 -15.39 5.78 -9.49
CA ASP A 199 -15.37 4.34 -9.30
C ASP A 199 -16.13 3.97 -8.01
N TYR A 200 -16.69 2.76 -8.01
CA TYR A 200 -17.23 2.19 -6.79
C TYR A 200 -16.97 0.68 -6.74
N TYR A 201 -17.00 0.18 -5.51
CA TYR A 201 -17.06 -1.24 -5.23
C TYR A 201 -18.37 -1.59 -4.51
N ILE A 202 -18.86 -2.80 -4.74
CA ILE A 202 -19.84 -3.44 -3.87
C ILE A 202 -19.22 -4.78 -3.44
N LEU A 203 -18.86 -4.86 -2.17
CA LEU A 203 -18.06 -5.93 -1.59
C LEU A 203 -18.95 -6.88 -0.81
N TYR A 204 -18.78 -8.18 -1.03
CA TYR A 204 -19.50 -9.21 -0.26
C TYR A 204 -18.53 -9.85 0.73
N PHE A 205 -18.83 -9.71 2.00
CA PHE A 205 -18.10 -10.33 3.09
C PHE A 205 -18.92 -11.48 3.68
N SER A 206 -18.31 -12.66 3.81
CA SER A 206 -18.96 -13.82 4.43
C SER A 206 -19.36 -13.50 5.87
N LYS A 207 -20.64 -13.67 6.23
CA LYS A 207 -21.10 -13.45 7.61
C LYS A 207 -20.43 -14.38 8.63
N GLU A 208 -20.03 -15.57 8.18
CA GLU A 208 -19.45 -16.60 9.03
C GLU A 208 -17.95 -16.38 9.25
N SER A 209 -17.22 -16.03 8.19
CA SER A 209 -15.75 -15.93 8.23
C SER A 209 -15.20 -14.50 8.15
N HIS A 210 -16.06 -13.52 7.86
CA HIS A 210 -15.71 -12.13 7.53
C HIS A 210 -14.79 -11.96 6.32
N LYS A 211 -14.48 -13.03 5.58
CA LYS A 211 -13.62 -12.98 4.40
C LYS A 211 -14.33 -12.33 3.21
N LEU A 212 -13.58 -11.62 2.39
CA LEU A 212 -14.07 -11.03 1.14
C LEU A 212 -14.21 -12.13 0.09
N VAL A 213 -15.40 -12.29 -0.48
CA VAL A 213 -15.68 -13.36 -1.46
C VAL A 213 -16.04 -12.84 -2.84
N VAL A 214 -16.55 -11.62 -2.94
CA VAL A 214 -16.92 -10.98 -4.22
C VAL A 214 -16.58 -9.50 -4.20
N ILE A 215 -16.02 -9.03 -5.31
CA ILE A 215 -15.81 -7.62 -5.62
C ILE A 215 -16.65 -7.28 -6.85
N ARG A 216 -17.74 -6.54 -6.68
CA ARG A 216 -18.44 -5.93 -7.80
C ARG A 216 -17.89 -4.53 -8.03
N TYR A 217 -17.64 -4.14 -9.27
CA TYR A 217 -16.98 -2.87 -9.56
C TYR A 217 -17.30 -2.32 -10.95
N ILE A 218 -17.16 -1.01 -11.08
CA ILE A 218 -17.13 -0.29 -12.36
C ILE A 218 -15.75 0.32 -12.60
N VAL A 219 -15.53 0.83 -13.80
CA VAL A 219 -14.38 1.68 -14.12
C VAL A 219 -14.90 2.93 -14.81
N SER A 220 -14.56 4.10 -14.27
CA SER A 220 -15.03 5.43 -14.67
C SER A 220 -13.87 6.36 -15.08
N TYR A 221 -12.66 5.82 -15.24
CA TYR A 221 -11.45 6.58 -15.52
C TYR A 221 -11.66 7.62 -16.64
N PRO A 222 -11.47 8.94 -16.37
CA PRO A 222 -11.86 10.00 -17.30
C PRO A 222 -11.23 9.92 -18.69
N GLU A 223 -10.01 9.40 -18.81
CA GLU A 223 -9.39 9.23 -20.14
C GLU A 223 -10.09 8.17 -21.00
N TYR A 224 -10.79 7.23 -20.38
CA TYR A 224 -11.63 6.23 -21.07
C TYR A 224 -13.07 6.72 -21.28
N PHE A 225 -13.55 7.63 -20.42
CA PHE A 225 -14.92 8.15 -20.39
C PHE A 225 -14.93 9.68 -20.38
N LYS A 226 -14.45 10.31 -21.46
CA LYS A 226 -14.24 11.76 -21.56
C LYS A 226 -15.51 12.60 -21.37
N ASP A 227 -16.66 12.04 -21.71
CA ASP A 227 -17.97 12.67 -21.55
C ASP A 227 -18.68 12.22 -20.25
N GLY A 228 -17.95 11.58 -19.33
CA GLY A 228 -18.46 10.95 -18.12
C GLY A 228 -19.06 9.56 -18.36
N GLY A 229 -19.50 8.93 -17.26
CA GLY A 229 -20.03 7.57 -17.26
C GLY A 229 -18.98 6.52 -16.87
N HIS A 230 -19.28 5.26 -17.14
CA HIS A 230 -18.43 4.14 -16.71
C HIS A 230 -18.66 2.87 -17.54
N ALA A 231 -17.72 1.95 -17.46
CA ALA A 231 -17.86 0.60 -17.99
C ALA A 231 -19.03 -0.12 -17.29
N PRO A 232 -19.70 -1.09 -17.95
CA PRO A 232 -20.68 -1.94 -17.28
C PRO A 232 -20.08 -2.57 -16.02
N GLU A 233 -20.90 -2.68 -14.98
CA GLU A 233 -20.49 -3.27 -13.72
C GLU A 233 -20.09 -4.73 -13.93
N LYS A 234 -19.02 -5.13 -13.27
CA LYS A 234 -18.46 -6.49 -13.32
C LYS A 234 -18.66 -7.17 -11.98
N PHE A 235 -18.72 -8.49 -12.01
CA PHE A 235 -18.77 -9.35 -10.83
C PHE A 235 -17.48 -10.16 -10.75
N MET A 236 -16.62 -9.88 -9.78
CA MET A 236 -15.35 -10.59 -9.60
C MET A 236 -15.43 -11.52 -8.39
N GLU A 237 -15.30 -12.82 -8.63
CA GLU A 237 -15.17 -13.83 -7.57
C GLU A 237 -13.72 -13.87 -7.08
N VAL A 238 -13.55 -13.83 -5.76
CA VAL A 238 -12.25 -13.98 -5.08
C VAL A 238 -12.01 -15.47 -4.83
N MET A 239 -10.86 -15.99 -5.27
CA MET A 239 -10.61 -17.42 -5.32
C MET A 239 -9.28 -17.81 -4.67
N GLY A 240 -9.32 -18.93 -3.94
CA GLY A 240 -8.17 -19.53 -3.26
C GLY A 240 -7.65 -18.71 -2.08
N GLU A 241 -6.75 -19.32 -1.33
CA GLU A 241 -6.23 -18.77 -0.08
C GLU A 241 -4.74 -19.10 0.02
N ASN A 242 -3.92 -18.08 0.24
CA ASN A 242 -2.49 -18.19 0.48
C ASN A 242 -2.11 -17.27 1.64
N THR A 243 -1.57 -17.84 2.73
CA THR A 243 -1.13 -17.04 3.88
C THR A 243 0.37 -16.78 3.77
N VAL A 244 0.75 -15.51 3.69
CA VAL A 244 2.16 -15.06 3.63
C VAL A 244 2.40 -14.06 4.75
N ASN A 245 3.39 -14.35 5.59
CA ASN A 245 3.73 -13.54 6.77
C ASN A 245 2.48 -13.17 7.60
N GLY A 246 1.58 -14.14 7.81
CA GLY A 246 0.37 -13.98 8.60
C GLY A 246 -0.73 -13.09 7.98
N ILE A 247 -0.63 -12.73 6.70
CA ILE A 247 -1.68 -12.08 5.92
C ILE A 247 -2.28 -13.09 4.94
N LEU A 248 -3.61 -13.17 4.90
CA LEU A 248 -4.36 -14.02 3.98
C LEU A 248 -4.60 -13.29 2.67
N PHE A 249 -4.12 -13.88 1.58
CA PHE A 249 -4.30 -13.37 0.22
C PHE A 249 -5.08 -14.35 -0.65
N PRO A 250 -5.83 -13.86 -1.65
CA PRO A 250 -6.34 -14.71 -2.70
C PRO A 250 -5.23 -15.17 -3.65
N THR A 251 -5.45 -16.29 -4.34
CA THR A 251 -4.52 -16.78 -5.36
C THR A 251 -4.99 -16.44 -6.77
N SER A 252 -6.28 -16.14 -6.96
CA SER A 252 -6.83 -15.79 -8.26
C SER A 252 -8.17 -15.08 -8.15
N TYR A 253 -8.61 -14.53 -9.27
CA TYR A 253 -9.95 -13.97 -9.43
C TYR A 253 -10.58 -14.42 -10.74
N LYS A 254 -11.91 -14.56 -10.72
CA LYS A 254 -12.70 -14.76 -11.94
C LYS A 254 -13.68 -13.61 -12.10
N THR A 255 -13.55 -12.87 -13.20
CA THR A 255 -14.43 -11.73 -13.48
C THR A 255 -15.47 -12.09 -14.52
N TYR A 256 -16.71 -11.69 -14.25
CA TYR A 256 -17.87 -11.90 -15.09
C TYR A 256 -18.54 -10.56 -15.40
N TRP A 257 -19.27 -10.47 -16.51
CA TRP A 257 -20.25 -9.40 -16.68
C TRP A 257 -21.36 -9.55 -15.62
N LEU A 258 -21.81 -8.45 -15.03
CA LEU A 258 -22.96 -8.48 -14.12
C LEU A 258 -24.26 -8.59 -14.91
N THR A 259 -25.13 -9.53 -14.53
CA THR A 259 -26.48 -9.62 -15.11
C THR A 259 -27.44 -8.62 -14.47
N LYS A 260 -28.61 -8.41 -15.09
CA LYS A 260 -29.68 -7.56 -14.53
C LYS A 260 -30.15 -8.02 -13.14
N ASP A 261 -30.05 -9.32 -12.86
CA ASP A 261 -30.40 -9.91 -11.56
C ASP A 261 -29.26 -9.85 -10.54
N LYS A 262 -28.19 -9.08 -10.82
CA LYS A 262 -26.99 -8.90 -9.97
C LYS A 262 -26.24 -10.21 -9.70
N LYS A 263 -26.18 -11.10 -10.69
CA LYS A 263 -25.48 -12.39 -10.66
C LYS A 263 -24.29 -12.40 -11.64
N PRO A 264 -23.30 -13.29 -11.47
CA PRO A 264 -22.26 -13.49 -12.48
C PRO A 264 -22.90 -14.00 -13.79
N GLY A 265 -22.58 -13.32 -14.89
CA GLY A 265 -22.98 -13.68 -16.24
C GLY A 265 -21.85 -14.37 -17.00
N GLU A 266 -21.51 -13.85 -18.18
CA GLU A 266 -20.41 -14.35 -19.00
C GLU A 266 -19.06 -14.16 -18.29
N TYR A 267 -18.20 -15.18 -18.34
CA TYR A 267 -16.84 -15.14 -17.81
C TYR A 267 -15.92 -14.41 -18.78
N ILE A 268 -15.27 -13.34 -18.34
CA ILE A 268 -14.56 -12.40 -19.23
C ILE A 268 -13.09 -12.18 -18.90
N THR A 269 -12.65 -12.48 -17.69
CA THR A 269 -11.25 -12.26 -17.30
C THR A 269 -10.82 -13.23 -16.21
N GLN A 270 -9.70 -13.90 -16.45
CA GLN A 270 -8.95 -14.62 -15.44
C GLN A 270 -7.87 -13.72 -14.85
N ILE A 271 -7.66 -13.78 -13.54
CA ILE A 271 -6.53 -13.13 -12.89
C ILE A 271 -5.85 -14.16 -12.01
N ASP A 272 -4.56 -14.37 -12.20
CA ASP A 272 -3.74 -15.24 -11.34
C ASP A 272 -2.74 -14.38 -10.56
N VAL A 273 -2.61 -14.65 -9.26
CA VAL A 273 -1.67 -13.98 -8.37
C VAL A 273 -0.68 -14.99 -7.81
N SER A 274 0.61 -14.69 -7.89
CA SER A 274 1.69 -15.58 -7.48
C SER A 274 2.91 -14.80 -6.99
N ASN A 275 3.96 -15.50 -6.55
CA ASN A 275 5.21 -14.88 -6.11
C ASN A 275 5.03 -13.81 -5.02
N VAL A 276 4.17 -14.11 -4.05
CA VAL A 276 3.80 -13.17 -2.98
C VAL A 276 4.86 -13.19 -1.90
N SER A 277 5.44 -12.02 -1.59
CA SER A 277 6.46 -11.83 -0.57
C SER A 277 6.42 -10.42 0.02
N PHE A 278 6.88 -10.27 1.25
CA PHE A 278 7.12 -8.97 1.85
C PHE A 278 8.63 -8.65 1.81
N GLU A 279 8.98 -7.49 1.28
CA GLU A 279 10.37 -7.09 0.99
C GLU A 279 10.87 -6.10 2.06
N ASN A 280 11.68 -6.59 3.00
CA ASN A 280 12.12 -5.82 4.18
C ASN A 280 13.48 -5.14 4.01
N ASP A 281 14.11 -5.28 2.85
CA ASP A 281 15.47 -4.81 2.55
C ASP A 281 15.55 -3.89 1.31
N LEU A 282 14.40 -3.38 0.85
CA LEU A 282 14.38 -2.44 -0.28
C LEU A 282 15.08 -1.12 0.07
N PRO A 283 15.85 -0.53 -0.86
CA PRO A 283 16.47 0.76 -0.63
C PRO A 283 15.40 1.88 -0.54
N LYS A 284 15.70 2.96 0.19
CA LYS A 284 14.77 4.09 0.41
C LYS A 284 14.27 4.72 -0.89
N ASP A 285 15.09 4.74 -1.93
CA ASP A 285 14.83 5.30 -3.25
C ASP A 285 14.16 4.31 -4.22
N PHE A 286 13.80 3.10 -3.78
CA PHE A 286 13.23 2.06 -4.64
C PHE A 286 12.01 2.52 -5.44
N PHE A 287 11.16 3.36 -4.83
CA PHE A 287 9.93 3.86 -5.44
C PHE A 287 10.10 5.21 -6.16
N ASP A 288 11.31 5.75 -6.19
CA ASP A 288 11.59 7.02 -6.88
C ASP A 288 11.61 6.82 -8.40
N VAL A 289 11.49 7.91 -9.15
CA VAL A 289 11.57 7.84 -10.61
C VAL A 289 12.98 7.39 -11.01
N PRO A 290 13.14 6.26 -11.71
CA PRO A 290 14.45 5.81 -12.14
C PRO A 290 15.09 6.79 -13.12
N LYS A 291 16.43 6.82 -13.13
CA LYS A 291 17.16 7.55 -14.16
C LYS A 291 16.73 7.08 -15.56
N ASP A 292 16.52 8.05 -16.45
CA ASP A 292 16.09 7.89 -17.85
C ASP A 292 14.66 7.36 -18.03
N ALA A 293 13.84 7.33 -16.97
CA ALA A 293 12.40 7.09 -17.09
C ALA A 293 11.69 8.35 -17.62
N LYS A 294 10.60 8.13 -18.38
CA LYS A 294 9.69 9.17 -18.81
C LYS A 294 8.59 9.33 -17.76
N THR A 295 8.41 10.54 -17.23
CA THR A 295 7.26 10.88 -16.40
C THR A 295 5.99 11.02 -17.24
N LEU A 296 4.86 10.61 -16.66
CA LEU A 296 3.54 10.64 -17.26
C LEU A 296 2.70 11.66 -16.49
N ASN A 297 2.29 12.72 -17.18
CA ASN A 297 1.42 13.75 -16.62
C ASN A 297 -0.04 13.30 -16.63
#